data_AF-A0A0J1IQC4-F1
#
_entry.id   AF-A0A0J1IQC4-F1
#
_cell.length_a   1.000
_cell.length_b   1.000
_cell.length_c   1.000
_cell.angle_alpha   90.00
_cell.angle_beta   90.00
_cell.angle_gamma   90.00
#
_symmetry.space_group_name_H-M   'P 1'
#
loop_
_entity.id
_entity.type
_entity.pdbx_description
1 polymer ?
#
loop_
_entity_poly.entity_id
_entity_poly.type
_entity_poly.pdbx_seq_one_letter_code
_entity_poly.pdbx_strand_id
1 'polypeptide(L)' 'MPYLLEKYNYDCFKKFNEQLEKQYDAMPEVFKGIFTCNEKGEHIQLVLPAAVQKRIRAFLRGSKTSLSDS' A
#
# COMPACT_ATOMS: atom_id res chain seq x y z
N MET A 1 -2.99 3.17 11.00
CA MET A 1 -2.31 4.18 11.85
C MET A 1 -2.60 3.96 13.35
N PRO A 2 -2.23 2.81 13.96
CA PRO A 2 -2.70 2.47 15.30
C PRO A 2 -2.23 3.44 16.39
N TYR A 3 -0.94 3.81 16.39
CA TYR A 3 -0.35 4.71 17.38
C TYR A 3 -1.06 6.07 17.48
N LEU A 4 -1.38 6.69 16.34
CA LEU A 4 -2.04 8.00 16.35
C LEU A 4 -3.47 7.90 16.87
N LEU A 5 -4.19 6.84 16.53
CA LEU A 5 -5.55 6.62 17.04
C LEU A 5 -5.57 6.34 18.54
N GLU A 6 -4.61 5.57 19.03
CA GLU A 6 -4.48 5.23 20.45
C GLU A 6 -4.06 6.44 21.29
N LYS A 7 -3.07 7.20 20.82
CA LYS A 7 -2.51 8.34 21.56
C LYS A 7 -3.32 9.62 21.42
N TYR A 8 -3.96 9.81 20.27
CA TYR A 8 -4.66 11.04 19.93
C TYR A 8 -6.05 10.70 19.42
N ASN A 9 -7.04 10.79 20.31
CA ASN A 9 -8.44 10.48 20.02
C ASN A 9 -9.14 11.62 19.25
N TYR A 10 -8.54 12.08 18.15
CA TYR A 10 -9.14 13.09 17.27
C TYR A 10 -9.96 12.42 16.17
N ASP A 11 -11.19 12.91 15.95
CA ASP A 11 -12.10 12.40 14.91
C ASP A 11 -11.50 12.42 13.50
N CYS A 12 -10.63 13.38 13.21
CA CYS A 12 -9.96 13.47 11.92
C CYS A 12 -9.04 12.26 11.66
N PHE A 13 -8.35 11.74 12.68
CA PHE A 13 -7.51 10.56 12.54
C PHE A 13 -8.33 9.30 12.31
N LYS A 14 -9.50 9.17 12.95
CA LYS A 14 -10.41 8.06 12.70
C LYS A 14 -10.90 8.05 11.25
N LYS A 15 -11.42 9.18 10.77
CA LYS A 15 -11.90 9.32 9.37
C LYS A 15 -10.78 9.08 8.36
N PHE A 16 -9.59 9.62 8.62
CA PHE A 16 -8.43 9.40 7.77
C PHE A 16 -8.03 7.92 7.75
N ASN A 17 -7.97 7.26 8.90
CA ASN A 17 -7.61 5.85 8.98
C ASN A 17 -8.62 4.97 8.22
N GLU A 18 -9.92 5.21 8.38
CA GLU A 18 -10.96 4.48 7.64
C GLU A 18 -10.80 4.61 6.12
N GLN A 19 -10.42 5.80 5.62
CA GLN A 19 -10.14 6.00 4.20
C GLN A 19 -8.86 5.28 3.77
N LEU A 20 -7.80 5.36 4.59
CA LEU A 20 -6.52 4.72 4.32
C LEU A 20 -6.67 3.20 4.21
N GLU A 21 -7.37 2.55 5.14
CA GLU A 21 -7.60 1.09 5.08
C GLU A 21 -8.39 0.71 3.82
N LYS A 22 -9.45 1.45 3.48
CA LYS A 22 -10.22 1.21 2.23
C LYS A 22 -9.35 1.31 0.98
N GLN A 23 -8.48 2.31 0.92
CA GLN A 23 -7.56 2.51 -0.21
C GLN A 23 -6.52 1.39 -0.27
N TYR A 24 -5.98 0.99 0.89
CA TYR A 24 -5.03 -0.11 0.96
C TYR A 24 -5.68 -1.43 0.52
N ASP A 25 -6.89 -1.73 0.97
CA ASP A 25 -7.61 -2.95 0.59
C ASP A 25 -7.96 -2.98 -0.90
N ALA A 26 -8.38 -1.84 -1.46
CA ALA A 26 -8.69 -1.70 -2.88
C ALA A 26 -7.45 -1.72 -3.79
N MET A 27 -6.26 -1.49 -3.25
CA MET A 27 -5.03 -1.50 -4.02
C MET A 27 -4.73 -2.91 -4.57
N PRO A 28 -4.21 -3.07 -5.79
CA PRO A 28 -3.79 -4.37 -6.28
C PRO A 28 -2.69 -4.99 -5.40
N GLU A 29 -2.77 -6.30 -5.16
CA GLU A 29 -1.82 -7.05 -4.32
C GLU A 29 -0.35 -6.84 -4.68
N VAL A 30 -0.07 -6.55 -5.95
CA VAL A 30 1.29 -6.27 -6.43
C VAL A 30 1.96 -5.06 -5.76
N PHE A 31 1.16 -4.14 -5.24
CA PHE A 31 1.62 -2.92 -4.58
C PHE A 31 1.58 -3.03 -3.04
N LYS A 32 1.03 -4.11 -2.49
CA LYS A 32 0.94 -4.33 -1.04
C LYS A 32 2.22 -5.00 -0.49
N GLY A 33 2.49 -4.78 0.79
CA GLY A 33 3.56 -5.50 1.52
C GLY A 33 4.98 -5.30 0.97
N ILE A 34 5.25 -4.18 0.30
CA ILE A 34 6.59 -3.87 -0.25
C ILE A 34 7.57 -3.46 0.85
N PHE A 35 7.07 -2.69 1.81
CA PHE A 35 7.81 -2.19 2.96
C PHE A 35 6.88 -2.10 4.17
N THR A 36 7.48 -1.93 5.34
CA THR A 36 6.79 -1.65 6.60
C THR A 36 7.59 -0.64 7.43
N CYS A 37 7.03 -0.18 8.54
CA CYS A 37 7.74 0.59 9.55
C CYS A 37 7.79 -0.21 10.85
N ASN A 38 8.94 -0.20 11.55
CA ASN A 38 9.01 -0.80 12.89
C ASN A 38 8.48 0.16 13.97
N GLU A 39 8.52 -0.29 15.22
CA GLU A 39 8.07 0.45 16.40
C GLU A 39 8.81 1.79 16.61
N LYS A 40 10.02 1.93 16.07
CA LYS A 40 10.80 3.18 16.09
C LYS A 40 10.49 4.11 14.92
N GLY A 41 9.59 3.70 14.03
CA GLY A 41 9.28 4.42 12.79
C GLY A 41 10.32 4.25 11.69
N GLU A 42 11.26 3.30 11.82
CA GLU A 42 12.26 3.04 10.79
C GLU A 42 11.65 2.24 9.64
N HIS A 43 11.98 2.65 8.41
CA HIS A 43 11.52 2.01 7.19
C HIS A 43 12.25 0.67 6.95
N ILE A 44 11.49 -0.41 6.83
CA ILE A 44 11.98 -1.76 6.57
C ILE A 44 11.48 -2.23 5.21
N GLN A 45 12.42 -2.51 4.30
CA GLN A 45 12.12 -3.11 2.99
C GLN A 45 11.80 -4.60 3.17
N LEU A 46 10.57 -5.03 2.84
CA LEU A 46 10.15 -6.43 2.94
C LEU A 46 10.46 -7.24 1.68
N VAL A 47 10.45 -6.57 0.52
CA VAL A 47 10.71 -7.18 -0.79
C VAL A 47 11.81 -6.42 -1.49
N LEU A 48 12.80 -7.14 -2.05
CA LEU A 48 13.91 -6.52 -2.78
C LEU A 48 13.40 -5.61 -3.92
N PRO A 49 13.99 -4.42 -4.13
CA PRO A 49 13.56 -3.47 -5.16
C PRO A 49 13.46 -4.09 -6.56
N ALA A 50 14.42 -4.93 -6.95
CA ALA A 50 14.40 -5.61 -8.26
C ALA A 50 13.19 -6.55 -8.42
N ALA A 51 12.81 -7.26 -7.35
CA ALA A 51 11.63 -8.12 -7.35
C ALA A 51 10.34 -7.30 -7.43
N VAL A 52 10.26 -6.19 -6.70
CA VAL A 52 9.13 -5.24 -6.78
C VAL A 52 8.97 -4.71 -8.21
N GLN A 53 10.05 -4.24 -8.83
CA GLN A 53 10.03 -3.75 -10.21
C GLN A 53 9.55 -4.83 -11.19
N LYS A 54 10.00 -6.08 -11.03
CA LYS A 54 9.56 -7.20 -11.87
C LYS A 54 8.05 -7.43 -11.74
N ARG A 55 7.50 -7.42 -10.52
CA ARG A 55 6.08 -7.62 -10.27
C ARG A 55 5.23 -6.48 -10.86
N ILE A 56 5.62 -5.22 -10.61
CA ILE A 56 4.91 -4.04 -11.15
C ILE A 56 4.92 -4.05 -12.67
N ARG A 57 6.06 -4.34 -13.31
CA ARG A 57 6.14 -4.44 -14.78
C ARG A 57 5.27 -5.58 -15.33
N ALA A 58 5.14 -6.70 -14.61
CA ALA A 58 4.25 -7.78 -15.01
C ALA A 58 2.78 -7.34 -14.94
N PHE A 59 2.38 -6.70 -13.84
CA PHE A 59 1.04 -6.15 -13.67
C PHE A 59 0.67 -5.15 -14.78
N LEU A 60 1.52 -4.15 -15.01
CA LEU A 60 1.29 -3.12 -16.03
C LEU A 60 1.24 -3.68 -17.47
N ARG A 61 1.91 -4.81 -17.73
CA ARG A 61 1.79 -5.49 -19.03
C ARG A 61 0.45 -6.19 -19.17
N GLY A 62 -0.02 -6.87 -18.13
CA GLY A 62 -1.34 -7.49 -18.11
C GLY A 62 -2.48 -6.49 -18.23
N SER A 63 -2.35 -5.30 -17.64
CA SER A 63 -3.35 -4.23 -17.74
C SER A 63 -3.40 -3.52 -19.10
N LYS A 64 -2.36 -3.61 -19.93
CA LYS A 64 -2.34 -3.00 -21.26
C LYS A 64 -3.09 -3.82 -22.31
N THR A 65 -3.17 -5.14 -22.14
CA THR A 65 -3.88 -6.04 -23.07
C THR A 65 -5.40 -5.88 -22.99
N SER A 66 -5.94 -5.32 -21.89
CA SER A 66 -7.37 -5.06 -21.72
C SER A 66 -7.83 -3.67 -22.20
N LEU A 67 -6.93 -2.82 -22.69
CA LEU A 67 -7.27 -1.49 -23.23
C LEU A 67 -7.18 -1.39 -24.76
N SER A 68 -6.82 -2.46 -25.45
CA SER A 68 -6.72 -2.49 -26.92
C SER A 68 -7.93 -3.09 -27.65
N ASP A 69 -8.97 -3.49 -26.91
CA ASP A 69 -10.23 -4.04 -27.45
C ASP A 69 -11.45 -3.13 -27.14
N SER A 70 -11.28 -1.81 -27.15
CA SER A 70 -12.39 -0.84 -27.01
C SER A 70 -12.21 0.37 -27.92
#